data_AF-A0A6L5QP43-F1
#
_entry.id   AF-A0A6L5QP43-F1
#
_cell.length_a   1.000
_cell.length_b   1.000
_cell.length_c   1.000
_cell.angle_alpha   90.00
_cell.angle_beta   90.00
_cell.angle_gamma   90.00
#
_symmetry.space_group_name_H-M   'P 1'
#
loop_
_entity.id
_entity.type
_entity.pdbx_description
1 polymer ?
#
loop_
_entity_poly.entity_id
_entity_poly.type
_entity_poly.pdbx_seq_one_letter_code
_entity_poly.pdbx_strand_id
1 'polypeptide(L)'
;MNGQHAVILISVVMALAAALLAWFVIDVGSGTLKRYRASFTERAGFQVREFFLFIDPRQLFAVNMAGMVMGALVIGVAAHSVILGVVTLAGLGFAPRIVYRTMRQRRMVRFESQLPDALMMLAGGMRAGAGFGSALAQLVAEAPAPLGQEFSLMLREQRIGVTLEQSLSNLAHRVPTQTTTLVVSAMRIAAETGGGLAETLERTAGTIRSRLQMEGKIKALTAQGKLQAWVVGLLPILLGMVLSKMEPAAMDLLWSTRMGWATLVAVAILEMMGVYVIRKIIAIDV
;
A
#
# COMPACT_ATOMS: atom_id res chain seq x y z
N MET A 1 -17.37 38.48 -36.19
CA MET A 1 -17.34 37.16 -36.88
C MET A 1 -16.13 36.27 -36.51
N ASN A 2 -15.17 36.69 -35.68
CA ASN A 2 -13.93 35.91 -35.47
C ASN A 2 -13.99 34.80 -34.39
N GLY A 3 -15.03 34.78 -33.54
CA GLY A 3 -15.12 33.83 -32.42
C GLY A 3 -15.55 32.41 -32.81
N GLN A 4 -16.49 32.27 -33.76
CA GLN A 4 -16.97 30.94 -34.18
C GLN A 4 -15.91 30.18 -34.99
N HIS A 5 -15.10 30.88 -35.80
CA HIS A 5 -14.01 30.25 -36.53
C HIS A 5 -12.90 29.76 -35.60
N ALA A 6 -12.60 30.47 -34.51
CA ALA A 6 -11.62 30.03 -33.52
C ALA A 6 -12.08 28.77 -32.77
N VAL A 7 -13.36 28.69 -32.39
CA VAL A 7 -13.92 27.51 -31.70
C VAL A 7 -13.93 26.27 -32.60
N ILE A 8 -14.24 26.43 -33.89
CA ILE A 8 -14.19 25.32 -34.88
C ILE A 8 -12.76 24.87 -35.14
N LEU A 9 -11.79 25.81 -35.21
CA LEU A 9 -10.38 25.45 -35.36
C LEU A 9 -9.86 24.66 -34.16
N ILE A 10 -10.23 25.07 -32.95
CA ILE A 10 -9.84 24.39 -31.71
C ILE A 10 -10.46 22.98 -31.65
N SER A 11 -11.74 22.82 -31.98
CA SER A 11 -12.40 21.51 -31.95
C SER A 11 -11.83 20.54 -32.99
N VAL A 12 -11.46 21.04 -34.18
CA VAL A 12 -10.83 20.24 -35.24
C VAL A 12 -9.41 19.82 -34.87
N VAL A 13 -8.60 20.72 -34.29
CA VAL A 13 -7.25 20.39 -33.82
C VAL A 13 -7.30 19.39 -32.67
N MET A 14 -8.28 19.51 -31.77
CA MET A 14 -8.50 18.56 -30.68
C MET A 14 -8.92 17.17 -31.18
N ALA A 15 -9.79 17.11 -32.19
CA ALA A 15 -10.20 15.86 -32.83
C ALA A 15 -9.03 15.17 -33.57
N LEU A 16 -8.20 15.95 -34.27
CA LEU A 16 -6.99 15.47 -34.94
C LEU A 16 -5.94 14.98 -33.95
N ALA A 17 -5.73 15.69 -32.85
CA ALA A 17 -4.82 15.26 -31.78
C ALA A 17 -5.30 13.96 -31.12
N ALA A 18 -6.61 13.82 -30.89
CA ALA A 18 -7.20 12.59 -30.35
C ALA A 18 -7.08 11.41 -31.33
N ALA A 19 -7.28 11.65 -32.64
CA ALA A 19 -7.14 10.63 -33.68
C ALA A 19 -5.67 10.19 -33.84
N LEU A 20 -4.71 11.13 -33.82
CA LEU A 20 -3.27 10.83 -33.88
C LEU A 20 -2.80 10.08 -32.63
N LEU A 21 -3.32 10.41 -31.45
CA LEU A 21 -3.06 9.66 -30.20
C LEU A 21 -3.63 8.26 -30.25
N ALA A 22 -4.87 8.08 -30.72
CA ALA A 22 -5.47 6.76 -30.88
C ALA A 22 -4.68 5.90 -31.89
N TRP A 23 -4.26 6.49 -33.00
CA TRP A 23 -3.42 5.82 -33.99
C TRP A 23 -2.04 5.46 -33.43
N PHE A 24 -1.39 6.36 -32.69
CA PHE A 24 -0.10 6.10 -32.05
C PHE A 24 -0.18 5.00 -30.97
N VAL A 25 -1.26 4.95 -30.19
CA VAL A 25 -1.52 3.87 -29.23
C VAL A 25 -1.67 2.51 -29.93
N ILE A 26 -2.32 2.48 -31.10
CA ILE A 26 -2.52 1.26 -31.89
C ILE A 26 -1.23 0.84 -32.62
N ASP A 27 -0.46 1.80 -33.15
CA ASP A 27 0.77 1.55 -33.91
C ASP A 27 1.93 1.12 -33.00
N VAL A 28 2.13 1.81 -31.87
CA VAL A 28 3.11 1.41 -30.84
C VAL A 28 2.72 0.06 -30.21
N GLY A 29 1.40 -0.21 -30.11
CA GLY A 29 0.85 -1.49 -29.66
C GLY A 29 1.05 -2.66 -30.62
N SER A 30 1.27 -2.42 -31.91
CA SER A 30 1.38 -3.48 -32.94
C SER A 30 2.77 -3.59 -33.61
N GLY A 31 3.62 -2.56 -33.54
CA GLY A 31 4.95 -2.56 -34.16
C GLY A 31 6.09 -3.13 -33.31
N THR A 32 5.99 -3.10 -31.98
CA THR A 32 7.11 -3.45 -31.07
C THR A 32 7.19 -4.94 -30.71
N LEU A 33 6.15 -5.72 -31.03
CA LEU A 33 6.03 -7.13 -30.63
C LEU A 33 6.89 -8.10 -31.47
N LYS A 34 7.35 -7.69 -32.66
CA LYS A 34 8.13 -8.57 -33.56
C LYS A 34 9.64 -8.32 -33.54
N ARG A 35 10.14 -7.13 -33.16
CA ARG A 35 11.59 -6.84 -33.12
C ARG A 35 12.25 -7.06 -31.76
N TYR A 36 11.50 -7.12 -30.67
CA TYR A 36 12.04 -7.39 -29.33
C TYR A 36 12.31 -8.90 -29.08
N ARG A 37 11.85 -9.78 -29.97
CA ARG A 37 11.99 -11.25 -29.87
C ARG A 37 13.43 -11.73 -30.07
N ALA A 38 14.34 -10.89 -30.58
CA ALA A 38 15.70 -11.31 -30.96
C ALA A 38 16.83 -10.82 -30.04
N SER A 39 16.59 -9.88 -29.11
CA SER A 39 17.67 -9.24 -28.33
C SER A 39 17.56 -9.41 -26.81
N PHE A 40 16.56 -10.15 -26.31
CA PHE A 40 16.33 -10.31 -24.87
C PHE A 40 16.62 -11.73 -24.35
N THR A 41 17.20 -12.58 -25.19
CA THR A 41 17.35 -14.02 -24.95
C THR A 41 18.61 -14.42 -24.16
N GLU A 42 19.44 -13.49 -23.66
CA GLU A 42 20.72 -13.91 -23.05
C GLU A 42 21.09 -13.33 -21.69
N ARG A 43 20.40 -12.31 -21.13
CA ARG A 43 20.80 -11.74 -19.83
C ARG A 43 19.70 -11.37 -18.83
N ALA A 44 18.42 -11.49 -19.20
CA ALA A 44 17.31 -11.04 -18.34
C ALA A 44 16.37 -12.17 -17.90
N GLY A 45 16.90 -13.39 -17.77
CA GLY A 45 16.15 -14.59 -17.38
C GLY A 45 15.86 -14.76 -15.89
N PHE A 46 16.40 -13.91 -15.00
CA PHE A 46 16.48 -14.27 -13.57
C PHE A 46 15.73 -13.39 -12.55
N GLN A 47 15.00 -12.34 -12.94
CA GLN A 47 14.31 -11.49 -11.94
C GLN A 47 12.85 -11.11 -12.25
N VAL A 48 12.24 -11.58 -13.35
CA VAL A 48 10.91 -11.07 -13.79
C VAL A 48 9.74 -12.01 -13.47
N ARG A 49 9.94 -13.05 -12.65
CA ARG A 49 8.84 -13.98 -12.25
C ARG A 49 8.22 -13.71 -10.87
N GLU A 50 8.54 -12.60 -10.22
CA GLU A 50 8.01 -12.25 -8.89
C GLU A 50 6.62 -11.59 -8.88
N PHE A 51 6.02 -11.36 -10.05
CA PHE A 51 4.67 -10.80 -10.15
C PHE A 51 3.74 -11.76 -10.90
N PHE A 52 3.10 -12.68 -10.16
CA PHE A 52 1.87 -13.36 -10.62
C PHE A 52 0.62 -12.50 -10.37
N LEU A 53 0.69 -11.22 -10.74
CA LEU A 53 -0.45 -10.53 -11.33
C LEU A 53 -0.24 -10.74 -12.83
N PHE A 54 -1.17 -11.39 -13.53
CA PHE A 54 -1.17 -11.49 -14.99
C PHE A 54 -1.44 -10.13 -15.67
N ILE A 55 -0.86 -9.06 -15.13
CA ILE A 55 -0.89 -7.73 -15.69
C ILE A 55 0.57 -7.39 -15.93
N ASP A 56 0.99 -7.47 -17.19
CA ASP A 56 2.29 -7.01 -17.62
C ASP A 56 2.53 -5.60 -17.03
N PRO A 57 3.64 -5.37 -16.30
CA PRO A 57 3.98 -4.03 -15.81
C PRO A 57 3.96 -2.96 -16.93
N ARG A 58 4.19 -3.41 -18.17
CA ARG A 58 4.10 -2.63 -19.40
C ARG A 58 2.66 -2.26 -19.77
N GLN A 59 1.70 -3.17 -19.61
CA GLN A 59 0.27 -2.89 -19.82
C GLN A 59 -0.27 -1.94 -18.74
N LEU A 60 0.15 -2.11 -17.48
CA LEU A 60 -0.18 -1.20 -16.38
C LEU A 60 0.37 0.21 -16.62
N PHE A 61 1.62 0.31 -17.10
CA PHE A 61 2.23 1.58 -17.47
C PHE A 61 1.52 2.22 -18.67
N ALA A 62 1.20 1.45 -19.71
CA ALA A 62 0.50 1.94 -20.89
C ALA A 62 -0.92 2.42 -20.58
N VAL A 63 -1.68 1.67 -19.77
CA VAL A 63 -3.02 2.07 -19.30
C VAL A 63 -2.93 3.32 -18.42
N ASN A 64 -1.91 3.42 -17.56
CA ASN A 64 -1.70 4.62 -16.75
C ASN A 64 -1.35 5.83 -17.64
N MET A 65 -0.44 5.68 -18.60
CA MET A 65 -0.04 6.74 -19.52
C MET A 65 -1.21 7.20 -20.41
N ALA A 66 -2.03 6.26 -20.90
CA ALA A 66 -3.26 6.57 -21.63
C ALA A 66 -4.27 7.32 -20.73
N GLY A 67 -4.43 6.89 -19.48
CA GLY A 67 -5.26 7.57 -18.49
C GLY A 67 -4.76 8.97 -18.14
N MET A 68 -3.44 9.18 -18.08
CA MET A 68 -2.81 10.49 -17.86
C MET A 68 -3.11 11.46 -19.00
N VAL A 69 -2.92 11.01 -20.24
CA VAL A 69 -3.16 11.84 -21.43
C VAL A 69 -4.66 12.16 -21.54
N MET A 70 -5.54 11.18 -21.36
CA MET A 70 -6.98 11.40 -21.37
C MET A 70 -7.45 12.34 -20.25
N GLY A 71 -6.95 12.16 -19.02
CA GLY A 71 -7.29 12.99 -17.88
C GLY A 71 -6.83 14.45 -18.04
N ALA A 72 -5.61 14.66 -18.52
CA ALA A 72 -5.09 16.00 -18.79
C ALA A 72 -5.85 16.71 -19.92
N LEU A 73 -6.27 15.97 -20.94
CA LEU A 73 -7.02 16.49 -22.08
C LEU A 73 -8.46 16.88 -21.69
N VAL A 74 -9.14 16.05 -20.89
CA VAL A 74 -10.48 16.38 -20.34
C VAL A 74 -10.43 17.59 -19.41
N ILE A 75 -9.47 17.64 -18.49
CA ILE A 75 -9.37 18.73 -17.50
C ILE A 75 -8.87 20.03 -18.15
N GLY A 76 -7.93 19.95 -19.09
CA GLY A 76 -7.42 21.11 -19.82
C GLY A 76 -8.51 21.80 -20.65
N VAL A 77 -9.38 21.01 -21.30
CA VAL A 77 -10.52 21.52 -22.07
C VAL A 77 -11.61 22.08 -21.14
N ALA A 78 -11.94 21.38 -20.05
CA ALA A 78 -12.97 21.82 -19.12
C ALA A 78 -12.57 23.11 -18.37
N ALA A 79 -11.31 23.26 -17.98
CA ALA A 79 -10.83 24.37 -17.15
C ALA A 79 -10.33 25.59 -17.94
N HIS A 80 -10.24 25.52 -19.27
CA HIS A 80 -9.65 26.57 -20.14
C HIS A 80 -8.27 27.08 -19.68
N SER A 81 -7.53 26.26 -18.93
CA SER A 81 -6.29 26.63 -18.27
C SER A 81 -5.24 25.54 -18.47
N VAL A 82 -4.19 25.89 -19.21
CA VAL A 82 -3.04 25.01 -19.48
C VAL A 82 -2.31 24.64 -18.19
N ILE A 83 -2.31 25.53 -17.19
CA ILE A 83 -1.63 25.33 -15.91
C ILE A 83 -2.29 24.19 -15.11
N LEU A 84 -3.62 24.12 -15.08
CA LEU A 84 -4.35 23.04 -14.41
C LEU A 84 -4.16 21.68 -15.11
N GLY A 85 -4.03 21.69 -16.45
CA GLY A 85 -3.69 20.51 -17.24
C GLY A 85 -2.29 19.96 -16.93
N VAL A 86 -1.29 20.83 -16.79
CA VAL A 86 0.08 20.42 -16.44
C VAL A 86 0.18 19.89 -15.00
N VAL A 87 -0.54 20.50 -14.05
CA VAL A 87 -0.58 20.03 -12.65
C VAL A 87 -1.24 18.65 -12.53
N THR A 88 -2.30 18.38 -13.30
CA THR A 88 -2.97 17.08 -13.32
C THR A 88 -2.12 16.00 -13.99
N LEU A 89 -1.40 16.35 -15.05
CA LEU A 89 -0.44 15.45 -15.71
C LEU A 89 0.73 15.11 -14.76
N ALA A 90 1.24 16.08 -14.01
CA ALA A 90 2.25 15.84 -12.97
C ALA A 90 1.71 14.96 -11.82
N GLY A 91 0.49 15.24 -11.32
CA GLY A 91 -0.13 14.49 -10.24
C GLY A 91 -0.46 13.02 -10.59
N LEU A 92 -0.95 12.77 -11.80
CA LEU A 92 -1.24 11.41 -12.27
C LEU A 92 0.04 10.60 -12.55
N GLY A 93 1.17 11.25 -12.82
CA GLY A 93 2.47 10.58 -13.04
C GLY A 93 3.05 9.93 -11.78
N PHE A 94 2.70 10.47 -10.60
CA PHE A 94 3.09 9.88 -9.31
C PHE A 94 2.11 8.79 -8.82
N ALA A 95 0.87 8.78 -9.33
CA ALA A 95 -0.15 7.81 -8.95
C ALA A 95 0.28 6.33 -9.10
N PRO A 96 0.88 5.86 -10.23
CA PRO A 96 1.25 4.45 -10.37
C PRO A 96 2.33 4.02 -9.37
N ARG A 97 3.27 4.91 -9.05
CA ARG A 97 4.32 4.64 -8.06
C ARG A 97 3.72 4.46 -6.66
N ILE A 98 2.75 5.29 -6.30
CA ILE A 98 2.04 5.18 -5.02
C ILE A 98 1.22 3.89 -4.98
N VAL A 99 0.43 3.62 -6.02
CA VAL A 99 -0.40 2.41 -6.11
C VAL A 99 0.46 1.15 -5.98
N TYR A 100 1.55 1.05 -6.74
CA TYR A 100 2.46 -0.10 -6.67
C TYR A 100 3.08 -0.25 -5.29
N ARG A 101 3.55 0.86 -4.69
CA ARG A 101 4.10 0.84 -3.32
C ARG A 101 3.06 0.35 -2.31
N THR A 102 1.82 0.82 -2.41
CA THR A 102 0.72 0.40 -1.53
C THR A 102 0.35 -1.07 -1.74
N MET A 103 0.28 -1.54 -2.99
CA MET A 103 0.01 -2.95 -3.29
C MET A 103 1.12 -3.86 -2.75
N ARG A 104 2.39 -3.48 -2.93
CA ARG A 104 3.53 -4.20 -2.37
C ARG A 104 3.45 -4.25 -0.84
N GLN A 105 3.18 -3.11 -0.19
CA GLN A 105 3.04 -3.05 1.26
C GLN A 105 1.89 -3.95 1.76
N ARG A 106 0.73 -3.91 1.10
CA ARG A 106 -0.41 -4.78 1.44
C ARG A 106 -0.07 -6.26 1.28
N ARG A 107 0.67 -6.63 0.23
CA ARG A 107 1.15 -8.01 0.02
C ARG A 107 2.08 -8.45 1.14
N MET A 108 3.03 -7.59 1.54
CA MET A 108 3.96 -7.88 2.65
C MET A 108 3.24 -8.05 3.99
N VAL A 109 2.32 -7.14 4.33
CA VAL A 109 1.52 -7.25 5.57
C VAL A 109 0.68 -8.53 5.57
N ARG A 110 0.09 -8.89 4.42
CA ARG A 110 -0.66 -10.14 4.29
C ARG A 110 0.25 -11.36 4.47
N PHE A 111 1.44 -11.36 3.87
CA PHE A 111 2.44 -12.41 4.06
C PHE A 111 2.82 -12.57 5.55
N GLU A 112 3.14 -11.47 6.23
CA GLU A 112 3.50 -11.50 7.65
C GLU A 112 2.37 -12.03 8.54
N SER A 113 1.12 -11.67 8.25
CA SER A 113 -0.04 -12.17 8.99
C SER A 113 -0.26 -13.68 8.84
N GLN A 114 0.19 -14.28 7.73
CA GLN A 114 0.05 -15.71 7.44
C GLN A 114 1.22 -16.54 8.01
N LEU A 115 2.34 -15.88 8.34
CA LEU A 115 3.57 -16.53 8.77
C LEU A 115 3.42 -17.39 10.03
N PRO A 116 2.76 -16.93 11.13
CA PRO A 116 2.62 -17.73 12.34
C PRO A 116 1.94 -19.07 12.09
N ASP A 117 0.86 -19.09 11.33
CA ASP A 117 0.11 -20.32 11.05
C ASP A 117 0.91 -21.25 10.12
N ALA A 118 1.67 -20.68 9.16
CA ALA A 118 2.59 -21.46 8.33
C ALA A 118 3.69 -22.16 9.16
N LEU A 119 4.28 -21.44 10.11
CA LEU A 119 5.29 -22.01 11.02
C LEU A 119 4.71 -23.12 11.91
N MET A 120 3.48 -22.93 12.41
CA MET A 120 2.78 -23.95 13.19
C MET A 120 2.51 -25.21 12.37
N MET A 121 2.13 -25.07 11.09
CA MET A 121 1.90 -26.21 10.21
C MET A 121 3.21 -26.96 9.89
N LEU A 122 4.30 -26.23 9.63
CA LEU A 122 5.63 -26.84 9.47
C LEU A 122 6.05 -27.59 10.74
N ALA A 123 5.92 -26.95 11.90
CA ALA A 123 6.25 -27.54 13.19
C ALA A 123 5.41 -28.79 13.49
N GLY A 124 4.11 -28.75 13.22
CA GLY A 124 3.19 -29.87 13.38
C GLY A 124 3.56 -31.07 12.50
N GLY A 125 3.85 -30.83 11.22
CA GLY A 125 4.31 -31.87 10.31
C GLY A 125 5.62 -32.52 10.78
N MET A 126 6.58 -31.70 11.22
CA MET A 126 7.85 -32.22 11.74
C MET A 126 7.71 -32.97 13.07
N ARG A 127 6.83 -32.51 13.97
CA ARG A 127 6.50 -33.25 15.21
C ARG A 127 5.82 -34.59 14.94
N ALA A 128 5.03 -34.68 13.88
CA ALA A 128 4.43 -35.93 13.41
C ALA A 128 5.46 -36.88 12.74
N GLY A 129 6.75 -36.51 12.70
CA GLY A 129 7.82 -37.31 12.12
C GLY A 129 8.07 -37.06 10.63
N ALA A 130 7.36 -36.11 10.01
CA ALA A 130 7.63 -35.76 8.62
C ALA A 130 8.95 -34.97 8.51
N GLY A 131 9.75 -35.26 7.48
CA GLY A 131 10.91 -34.42 7.16
C GLY A 131 10.48 -33.01 6.73
N PHE A 132 11.37 -32.01 6.93
CA PHE A 132 11.12 -30.61 6.59
C PHE A 132 10.58 -30.42 5.15
N GLY A 133 11.16 -31.13 4.17
CA GLY A 133 10.70 -31.04 2.77
C GLY A 133 9.26 -31.52 2.56
N SER A 134 8.81 -32.53 3.30
CA SER A 134 7.43 -33.02 3.25
C SER A 134 6.47 -32.04 3.92
N ALA A 135 6.83 -31.52 5.09
CA ALA A 135 6.05 -30.50 5.78
C ALA A 135 5.92 -29.21 4.93
N LEU A 136 7.01 -28.83 4.26
CA LEU A 136 7.02 -27.70 3.31
C LEU A 136 6.11 -27.95 2.10
N ALA A 137 6.08 -29.17 1.56
CA ALA A 137 5.18 -29.52 0.47
C ALA A 137 3.70 -29.42 0.88
N GLN A 138 3.37 -29.87 2.09
CA GLN A 138 2.02 -29.71 2.66
C GLN A 138 1.66 -28.23 2.85
N LEU A 139 2.59 -27.43 3.39
CA LEU A 139 2.40 -25.99 3.54
C LEU A 139 2.07 -25.31 2.22
N VAL A 140 2.81 -25.63 1.15
CA VAL A 140 2.58 -25.04 -0.18
C VAL A 140 1.22 -25.42 -0.75
N ALA A 141 0.69 -26.60 -0.43
CA ALA A 141 -0.61 -27.05 -0.91
C ALA A 141 -1.78 -26.33 -0.21
N GLU A 142 -1.64 -26.02 1.08
CA GLU A 142 -2.72 -25.45 1.90
C GLU A 142 -2.64 -23.92 2.05
N ALA A 143 -1.44 -23.33 1.92
CA ALA A 143 -1.25 -21.91 2.19
C ALA A 143 -1.83 -21.01 1.09
N PRO A 144 -2.66 -20.01 1.46
CA PRO A 144 -3.14 -19.02 0.50
C PRO A 144 -2.01 -18.11 0.00
N ALA A 145 -2.22 -17.48 -1.15
CA ALA A 145 -1.35 -16.41 -1.64
C ALA A 145 -1.39 -15.19 -0.68
N PRO A 146 -0.29 -14.45 -0.49
CA PRO A 146 1.02 -14.60 -1.15
C PRO A 146 1.96 -15.64 -0.51
N LEU A 147 1.70 -16.13 0.70
CA LEU A 147 2.62 -17.04 1.41
C LEU A 147 2.88 -18.32 0.63
N GLY A 148 1.84 -19.01 0.18
CA GLY A 148 1.98 -20.25 -0.60
C GLY A 148 2.82 -20.05 -1.88
N GLN A 149 2.77 -18.86 -2.49
CA GLN A 149 3.57 -18.54 -3.69
C GLN A 149 5.07 -18.49 -3.36
N GLU A 150 5.45 -17.77 -2.30
CA GLU A 150 6.86 -17.61 -1.91
C GLU A 150 7.46 -18.91 -1.38
N PHE A 151 6.70 -19.67 -0.58
CA PHE A 151 7.13 -20.99 -0.12
C PHE A 151 7.12 -22.03 -1.25
N SER A 152 6.30 -21.87 -2.31
CA SER A 152 6.40 -22.73 -3.51
C SER A 152 7.70 -22.51 -4.27
N LEU A 153 8.24 -21.29 -4.28
CA LEU A 153 9.55 -20.99 -4.86
C LEU A 153 10.64 -21.67 -4.03
N MET A 154 10.57 -21.53 -2.69
CA MET A 154 11.49 -22.21 -1.77
C MET A 154 11.46 -23.74 -1.95
N LEU A 155 10.27 -24.33 -2.07
CA LEU A 155 10.12 -25.77 -2.31
C LEU A 155 10.74 -26.19 -3.66
N ARG A 156 10.60 -25.38 -4.71
CA ARG A 156 11.25 -25.63 -6.00
C ARG A 156 12.77 -25.55 -5.89
N GLU A 157 13.31 -24.55 -5.19
CA GLU A 157 14.74 -24.42 -4.90
C GLU A 157 15.28 -25.68 -4.19
N GLN A 158 14.57 -26.16 -3.15
CA GLN A 158 14.92 -27.39 -2.44
C GLN A 158 14.92 -28.63 -3.36
N ARG A 159 13.91 -28.76 -4.23
CA ARG A 159 13.79 -29.91 -5.15
C ARG A 159 14.91 -30.00 -6.20
N ILE A 160 15.49 -28.86 -6.57
CA ILE A 160 16.62 -28.80 -7.52
C ILE A 160 17.98 -28.80 -6.81
N GLY A 161 18.01 -29.06 -5.49
CA GLY A 161 19.24 -29.24 -4.73
C GLY A 161 19.86 -27.97 -4.15
N VAL A 162 19.15 -26.83 -4.15
CA VAL A 162 19.61 -25.63 -3.46
C VAL A 162 19.58 -25.88 -1.95
N THR A 163 20.62 -25.44 -1.23
CA THR A 163 20.69 -25.63 0.23
C THR A 163 19.55 -24.89 0.94
N LEU A 164 19.14 -25.41 2.11
CA LEU A 164 18.11 -24.78 2.94
C LEU A 164 18.50 -23.34 3.29
N GLU A 165 19.75 -23.14 3.68
CA GLU A 165 20.32 -21.83 4.00
C GLU A 165 20.18 -20.82 2.86
N GLN A 166 20.55 -21.22 1.63
CA GLN A 166 20.43 -20.37 0.46
C GLN A 166 18.97 -20.09 0.10
N SER A 167 18.09 -21.09 0.23
CA SER A 167 16.66 -20.92 -0.07
C SER A 167 15.96 -19.99 0.93
N LEU A 168 16.34 -20.07 2.21
CA LEU A 168 15.89 -19.13 3.25
C LEU A 168 16.42 -17.71 3.02
N SER A 169 17.69 -17.58 2.59
CA SER A 169 18.27 -16.29 2.20
C SER A 169 17.53 -15.67 1.01
N ASN A 170 17.23 -16.48 -0.01
CA ASN A 170 16.45 -16.06 -1.16
C ASN A 170 15.03 -15.61 -0.72
N LEU A 171 14.38 -16.35 0.19
CA LEU A 171 13.08 -15.95 0.76
C LEU A 171 13.15 -14.57 1.45
N ALA A 172 14.17 -14.32 2.27
CA ALA A 172 14.37 -13.02 2.93
C ALA A 172 14.64 -11.90 1.91
N HIS A 173 15.28 -12.20 0.78
CA HIS A 173 15.51 -11.22 -0.27
C HIS A 173 14.22 -10.85 -1.02
N ARG A 174 13.36 -11.84 -1.30
CA ARG A 174 12.04 -11.63 -1.95
C ARG A 174 11.06 -10.93 -1.03
N VAL A 175 11.08 -11.27 0.26
CA VAL A 175 10.21 -10.69 1.29
C VAL A 175 11.05 -10.04 2.39
N PRO A 176 11.61 -8.83 2.15
CA PRO A 176 12.47 -8.15 3.09
C PRO A 176 11.65 -7.47 4.19
N THR A 177 11.12 -8.27 5.12
CA THR A 177 10.45 -7.77 6.33
C THR A 177 11.18 -8.23 7.58
N GLN A 178 11.08 -7.45 8.66
CA GLN A 178 11.75 -7.77 9.92
C GLN A 178 11.32 -9.13 10.47
N THR A 179 10.04 -9.46 10.32
CA THR A 179 9.47 -10.77 10.72
C THR A 179 10.09 -11.91 9.92
N THR A 180 10.22 -11.74 8.60
CA THR A 180 10.82 -12.76 7.72
C THR A 180 12.29 -12.99 8.06
N THR A 181 13.05 -11.91 8.30
CA THR A 181 14.45 -12.01 8.73
C THR A 181 14.58 -12.77 10.05
N LEU A 182 13.70 -12.51 11.03
CA LEU A 182 13.70 -13.18 12.32
C LEU A 182 13.41 -14.68 12.17
N VAL A 183 12.43 -15.04 11.34
CA VAL A 183 12.09 -16.45 11.02
C VAL A 183 13.26 -17.16 10.33
N VAL A 184 13.84 -16.54 9.30
CA VAL A 184 14.96 -17.11 8.55
C VAL A 184 16.16 -17.37 9.47
N SER A 185 16.49 -16.42 10.34
CA SER A 185 17.56 -16.59 11.33
C SER A 185 17.25 -17.72 12.32
N ALA A 186 16.02 -17.78 12.86
CA ALA A 186 15.62 -18.84 13.78
C ALA A 186 15.69 -20.22 13.12
N MET A 187 15.25 -20.35 11.87
CA MET A 187 15.30 -21.58 11.09
C MET A 187 16.72 -22.03 10.78
N ARG A 188 17.61 -21.10 10.42
CA ARG A 188 19.03 -21.41 10.17
C ARG A 188 19.71 -21.95 11.44
N ILE A 189 19.54 -21.24 12.55
CA ILE A 189 20.12 -21.65 13.85
C ILE A 189 19.61 -23.03 14.26
N ALA A 190 18.31 -23.28 14.13
CA ALA A 190 17.73 -24.58 14.48
C ALA A 190 18.19 -25.72 13.53
N ALA A 191 18.37 -25.44 12.25
CA ALA A 191 18.89 -26.41 11.29
C ALA A 191 20.37 -26.75 11.55
N GLU A 192 21.19 -25.78 11.95
CA GLU A 192 22.62 -25.97 12.24
C GLU A 192 22.88 -26.67 13.57
N THR A 193 22.11 -26.32 14.61
CA THR A 193 22.32 -26.84 15.97
C THR A 193 21.70 -28.21 16.19
N GLY A 194 20.87 -28.70 15.26
CA GLY A 194 20.10 -29.94 15.41
C GLY A 194 19.07 -29.91 16.55
N GLY A 195 18.96 -28.78 17.26
CA GLY A 195 17.94 -28.54 18.28
C GLY A 195 16.57 -28.47 17.63
N GLY A 196 15.56 -29.12 18.23
CA GLY A 196 14.26 -29.39 17.64
C GLY A 196 13.71 -28.24 16.78
N LEU A 197 13.83 -28.39 15.45
CA LEU A 197 13.36 -27.39 14.48
C LEU A 197 11.88 -27.09 14.66
N ALA A 198 11.08 -28.11 14.99
CA ALA A 198 9.67 -27.96 15.32
C ALA A 198 9.44 -27.02 16.53
N GLU A 199 10.14 -27.26 17.64
CA GLU A 199 10.01 -26.42 18.85
C GLU A 199 10.42 -24.96 18.57
N THR A 200 11.51 -24.77 17.82
CA THR A 200 11.96 -23.43 17.46
C THR A 200 10.93 -22.70 16.58
N LEU A 201 10.34 -23.41 15.61
CA LEU A 201 9.29 -22.83 14.76
C LEU A 201 8.03 -22.48 15.56
N GLU A 202 7.59 -23.32 16.50
CA GLU A 202 6.47 -23.02 17.39
C GLU A 202 6.70 -21.80 18.26
N ARG A 203 7.87 -21.73 18.91
CA ARG A 203 8.23 -20.60 19.76
C ARG A 203 8.25 -19.32 18.94
N THR A 204 8.85 -19.36 17.75
CA THR A 204 8.89 -18.23 16.82
C THR A 204 7.49 -17.83 16.36
N ALA A 205 6.62 -18.80 16.03
CA ALA A 205 5.22 -18.55 15.68
C ALA A 205 4.46 -17.86 16.83
N GLY A 206 4.65 -18.33 18.06
CA GLY A 206 4.07 -17.74 19.27
C GLY A 206 4.53 -16.31 19.53
N THR A 207 5.82 -16.03 19.34
CA THR A 207 6.39 -14.67 19.45
C THR A 207 5.79 -13.74 18.40
N ILE A 208 5.71 -14.16 17.14
CA ILE A 208 5.14 -13.33 16.05
C ILE A 208 3.65 -13.11 16.29
N ARG A 209 2.89 -14.14 16.69
CA ARG A 209 1.46 -14.03 16.98
C ARG A 209 1.20 -13.05 18.12
N SER A 210 1.98 -13.11 19.20
CA SER A 210 1.91 -12.16 20.31
C SER A 210 2.20 -10.73 19.87
N ARG A 211 3.22 -10.54 19.01
CA ARG A 211 3.55 -9.23 18.43
C ARG A 211 2.39 -8.67 17.59
N LEU A 212 1.84 -9.46 16.67
CA LEU A 212 0.71 -9.04 15.82
C LEU A 212 -0.54 -8.69 16.64
N GLN A 213 -0.82 -9.45 17.70
CA GLN A 213 -1.91 -9.15 18.63
C GLN A 213 -1.68 -7.83 19.39
N MET A 214 -0.44 -7.58 19.84
CA MET A 214 -0.08 -6.34 20.51
C MET A 214 -0.21 -5.13 19.57
N GLU A 215 0.32 -5.23 18.35
CA GLU A 215 0.18 -4.20 17.31
C GLU A 215 -1.30 -3.93 16.97
N GLY A 216 -2.11 -5.00 16.85
CA GLY A 216 -3.56 -4.89 16.65
C GLY A 216 -4.26 -4.17 17.81
N LYS A 217 -3.90 -4.49 19.05
CA LYS A 217 -4.44 -3.83 20.25
C LYS A 217 -4.06 -2.36 20.31
N ILE A 218 -2.80 -2.02 20.02
CA ILE A 218 -2.33 -0.64 19.95
C ILE A 218 -3.09 0.14 18.87
N LYS A 219 -3.27 -0.45 17.68
CA LYS A 219 -4.03 0.18 16.60
C LYS A 219 -5.50 0.41 16.97
N ALA A 220 -6.13 -0.53 17.66
CA ALA A 220 -7.51 -0.39 18.12
C ALA A 220 -7.65 0.71 19.17
N LEU A 221 -6.79 0.70 20.20
CA LEU A 221 -6.81 1.69 21.28
C LEU A 221 -6.48 3.11 20.77
N THR A 222 -5.51 3.23 19.86
CA THR A 222 -5.18 4.52 19.23
C THR A 222 -6.31 5.01 18.33
N ALA A 223 -7.00 4.14 17.59
CA ALA A 223 -8.19 4.51 16.82
C ALA A 223 -9.34 5.00 17.72
N GLN A 224 -9.58 4.31 18.85
CA GLN A 224 -10.56 4.74 19.86
C GLN A 224 -10.22 6.12 20.42
N GLY A 225 -8.96 6.34 20.83
CA GLY A 225 -8.51 7.64 21.33
C GLY A 225 -8.66 8.76 20.29
N LYS A 226 -8.35 8.48 19.00
CA LYS A 226 -8.52 9.46 17.91
C LYS A 226 -9.99 9.82 17.70
N LEU A 227 -10.90 8.84 17.77
CA LEU A 227 -12.33 9.10 17.66
C LEU A 227 -12.83 9.97 18.81
N GLN A 228 -12.42 9.68 20.05
CA GLN A 228 -12.76 10.53 21.20
C GLN A 228 -12.24 11.95 21.05
N ALA A 229 -10.99 12.12 20.55
CA ALA A 229 -10.41 13.42 20.26
C ALA A 229 -11.23 14.21 19.24
N TRP A 230 -11.66 13.55 18.16
CA TRP A 230 -12.52 14.14 17.13
C TRP A 230 -13.88 14.54 17.68
N VAL A 231 -14.51 13.69 18.48
CA VAL A 231 -15.81 14.01 19.10
C VAL A 231 -15.68 15.23 19.99
N VAL A 232 -14.72 15.23 20.92
CA VAL A 232 -14.54 16.33 21.89
C VAL A 232 -14.16 17.63 21.18
N GLY A 233 -13.20 17.60 20.25
CA GLY A 233 -12.75 18.81 19.54
C GLY A 233 -13.81 19.38 18.59
N LEU A 234 -14.81 18.60 18.18
CA LEU A 234 -15.91 19.08 17.35
C LEU A 234 -17.08 19.65 18.19
N LEU A 235 -17.14 19.36 19.50
CA LEU A 235 -18.22 19.82 20.37
C LEU A 235 -18.38 21.35 20.40
N PRO A 236 -17.33 22.18 20.56
CA PRO A 236 -17.51 23.63 20.60
C PRO A 236 -18.09 24.19 19.29
N ILE A 237 -17.69 23.62 18.15
CA ILE A 237 -18.18 24.02 16.83
C ILE A 237 -19.65 23.64 16.68
N LEU A 238 -20.01 22.41 17.06
CA LEU A 238 -21.39 21.92 17.05
C LEU A 238 -22.30 22.74 17.98
N LEU A 239 -21.87 22.97 19.22
CA LEU A 239 -22.60 23.79 20.18
C LEU A 239 -22.72 25.23 19.69
N GLY A 240 -21.65 25.81 19.13
CA GLY A 240 -21.70 27.14 18.51
C GLY A 240 -22.72 27.23 17.38
N MET A 241 -22.80 26.22 16.50
CA MET A 241 -23.83 26.16 15.46
C MET A 241 -25.25 26.04 16.03
N VAL A 242 -25.46 25.17 17.01
CA VAL A 242 -26.79 24.99 17.63
C VAL A 242 -27.24 26.26 18.34
N LEU A 243 -26.37 26.82 19.18
CA LEU A 243 -26.65 28.04 19.94
C LEU A 243 -26.84 29.26 19.02
N SER A 244 -26.17 29.31 17.85
CA SER A 244 -26.43 30.37 16.87
C SER A 244 -27.87 30.41 16.37
N LYS A 245 -28.57 29.26 16.38
CA LYS A 245 -30.00 29.16 16.02
C LYS A 245 -30.93 29.34 17.20
N MET A 246 -30.55 28.84 18.39
CA MET A 246 -31.39 28.91 19.58
C MET A 246 -31.35 30.29 20.26
N GLU A 247 -30.16 30.90 20.32
CA GLU A 247 -29.91 32.15 21.04
C GLU A 247 -29.08 33.12 20.18
N PRO A 248 -29.63 33.61 19.06
CA PRO A 248 -28.90 34.45 18.12
C PRO A 248 -28.38 35.75 18.75
N ALA A 249 -29.14 36.34 19.67
CA ALA A 249 -28.74 37.57 20.37
C ALA A 249 -27.52 37.38 21.28
N ALA A 250 -27.39 36.22 21.94
CA ALA A 250 -26.21 35.90 22.76
C ALA A 250 -24.99 35.59 21.90
N MET A 251 -25.19 34.87 20.79
CA MET A 251 -24.12 34.53 19.86
C MET A 251 -23.57 35.76 19.12
N ASP A 252 -24.43 36.73 18.78
CA ASP A 252 -24.01 37.99 18.14
C ASP A 252 -23.12 38.85 19.06
N LEU A 253 -23.33 38.73 20.38
CA LEU A 253 -22.49 39.38 21.39
C LEU A 253 -21.04 38.86 21.37
N LEU A 254 -20.82 37.60 21.00
CA LEU A 254 -19.47 37.03 20.87
C LEU A 254 -18.67 37.66 19.74
N TRP A 255 -19.33 38.10 18.66
CA TRP A 255 -18.68 38.69 17.48
C TRP A 255 -18.53 40.21 17.58
N SER A 256 -19.46 40.87 18.25
CA SER A 256 -19.55 42.34 18.31
C SER A 256 -18.81 42.97 19.49
N THR A 257 -18.61 42.24 20.60
CA THR A 257 -18.00 42.79 21.82
C THR A 257 -16.55 42.38 22.01
N ARG A 258 -15.75 43.25 22.64
CA ARG A 258 -14.34 42.95 23.00
C ARG A 258 -14.22 41.74 23.93
N MET A 259 -15.18 41.57 24.84
CA MET A 259 -15.25 40.42 25.74
C MET A 259 -15.52 39.12 24.97
N GLY A 260 -16.40 39.16 23.97
CA GLY A 260 -16.69 38.03 23.09
C GLY A 260 -15.46 37.49 22.36
N TRP A 261 -14.68 38.38 21.76
CA TRP A 261 -13.40 38.02 21.13
C TRP A 261 -12.40 37.42 22.13
N ALA A 262 -12.31 37.96 23.35
CA ALA A 262 -11.47 37.39 24.39
C ALA A 262 -11.90 35.96 24.78
N THR A 263 -13.21 35.70 24.87
CA THR A 263 -13.75 34.36 25.12
C THR A 263 -13.44 33.40 23.98
N LEU A 264 -13.61 33.80 22.72
CA LEU A 264 -13.29 32.98 21.56
C LEU A 264 -11.79 32.61 21.50
N VAL A 265 -10.90 33.56 21.81
CA VAL A 265 -9.46 33.30 21.89
C VAL A 265 -9.15 32.31 23.03
N ALA A 266 -9.76 32.49 24.20
CA ALA A 266 -9.57 31.56 25.32
C ALA A 266 -10.04 30.13 24.97
N VAL A 267 -11.21 29.99 24.34
CA VAL A 267 -11.71 28.70 23.85
C VAL A 267 -10.76 28.08 22.83
N ALA A 268 -10.29 28.87 21.86
CA ALA A 268 -9.37 28.38 20.84
C ALA A 268 -8.03 27.90 21.43
N ILE A 269 -7.49 28.60 22.43
CA ILE A 269 -6.26 28.20 23.12
C ILE A 269 -6.48 26.90 23.91
N LEU A 270 -7.59 26.79 24.65
CA LEU A 270 -7.92 25.58 25.42
C LEU A 270 -8.13 24.38 24.50
N GLU A 271 -8.83 24.55 23.38
CA GLU A 271 -9.02 23.52 22.35
C GLU A 271 -7.68 23.09 21.74
N MET A 272 -6.84 24.04 21.33
CA MET A 272 -5.51 23.76 20.78
C MET A 272 -4.64 22.99 21.79
N MET A 273 -4.67 23.38 23.07
CA MET A 273 -3.96 22.69 24.14
C MET A 273 -4.49 21.26 24.33
N GLY A 274 -5.82 21.08 24.36
CA GLY A 274 -6.46 19.78 24.47
C GLY A 274 -6.06 18.84 23.33
N VAL A 275 -6.16 19.30 22.08
CA VAL A 275 -5.75 18.55 20.90
C VAL A 275 -4.25 18.20 20.95
N TYR A 276 -3.40 19.12 21.40
CA TYR A 276 -1.97 18.87 21.55
C TYR A 276 -1.68 17.76 22.57
N VAL A 277 -2.30 17.82 23.76
CA VAL A 277 -2.14 16.80 24.81
C VAL A 277 -2.63 15.44 24.32
N ILE A 278 -3.80 15.39 23.67
CA ILE A 278 -4.35 14.15 23.13
C ILE A 278 -3.42 13.55 22.06
N ARG A 279 -2.90 14.37 21.14
CA ARG A 279 -1.93 13.92 20.13
C ARG A 279 -0.67 13.34 20.77
N LYS A 280 -0.18 13.96 21.85
CA LYS A 280 1.00 13.48 22.58
C LYS A 280 0.75 12.14 23.27
N ILE A 281 -0.44 11.92 23.83
CA ILE A 281 -0.80 10.66 24.50
C ILE A 281 -0.99 9.53 23.47
N ILE A 282 -1.58 9.82 22.31
CA ILE A 282 -1.88 8.83 21.26
C ILE A 282 -0.65 8.46 20.43
N ALA A 283 0.39 9.30 20.42
CA ALA A 283 1.66 9.02 19.77
C ALA A 283 2.43 7.91 20.53
N ILE A 284 1.97 6.67 20.34
CA ILE A 284 2.69 5.46 20.75
C ILE A 284 3.46 5.01 19.52
N ASP A 285 4.77 5.20 19.52
CA ASP A 285 5.67 4.58 18.55
C ASP A 285 5.81 3.08 18.90
N VAL A 286 5.62 2.22 17.89
CA VAL A 286 5.87 0.76 17.95
C VAL A 286 6.97 0.42 16.97
#